data_AF-A0A0A8ZZ98-F1
#
_entry.id   AF-A0A0A8ZZ98-F1
#
_cell.length_a   1.000
_cell.length_b   1.000
_cell.length_c   1.000
_cell.angle_alpha   90.00
_cell.angle_beta   90.00
_cell.angle_gamma   90.00
#
_symmetry.space_group_name_H-M   'P 1'
#
loop_
_entity.id
_entity.type
_entity.pdbx_description
1 polymer ?
#
loop_
_entity_poly.entity_id
_entity_poly.type
_entity_poly.pdbx_seq_one_letter_code
_entity_poly.pdbx_strand_id
1 'polypeptide(L)' 'MSPVIDIDTSGIHALEDLYKNLQKREIELILSNPGSIIIEKLHSSKLTDHIGSNHIFLTVADAVHFCTSKSMQEP' A
#
# COMPACT_ATOMS: atom_id res chain seq x y z
N MET A 1 -3.18 -5.07 -6.32
CA MET A 1 -4.37 -5.48 -5.53
C MET A 1 -5.57 -5.85 -6.40
N SER A 2 -5.49 -5.85 -7.74
CA SER A 2 -6.62 -6.12 -8.65
C SER A 2 -7.45 -7.39 -8.38
N PRO A 3 -6.87 -8.56 -8.04
CA PRO A 3 -7.65 -9.77 -7.79
C PRO A 3 -8.16 -9.87 -6.33
N VAL A 4 -7.84 -8.89 -5.48
CA VAL A 4 -8.23 -8.88 -4.07
C VAL A 4 -9.62 -8.26 -3.97
N ILE A 5 -10.62 -9.13 -3.88
CA ILE A 5 -12.03 -8.72 -3.79
C ILE A 5 -12.46 -8.34 -2.37
N ASP A 6 -11.80 -8.93 -1.36
CA ASP A 6 -12.07 -8.64 0.03
C ASP A 6 -10.85 -8.87 0.94
N ILE A 7 -10.89 -8.29 2.14
CA ILE A 7 -9.91 -8.48 3.22
C ILE A 7 -10.63 -8.53 4.57
N ASP A 8 -10.21 -9.40 5.47
CA ASP A 8 -10.76 -9.52 6.83
C ASP A 8 -9.80 -8.91 7.87
N THR A 9 -10.18 -8.94 9.13
CA THR A 9 -9.35 -8.43 10.24
C THR A 9 -7.97 -9.09 10.27
N SER A 10 -7.89 -10.40 10.01
CA SER A 10 -6.61 -11.12 10.02
C SER A 10 -5.70 -10.69 8.86
N GLY A 11 -6.25 -10.50 7.65
CA GLY A 11 -5.52 -9.96 6.51
C GLY A 11 -5.01 -8.54 6.73
N ILE A 12 -5.79 -7.69 7.40
CA ILE A 12 -5.36 -6.32 7.75
C ILE A 12 -4.17 -6.36 8.71
N HIS A 13 -4.22 -7.16 9.77
CA HIS A 13 -3.08 -7.31 10.69
C HIS A 13 -1.85 -7.87 10.00
N ALA A 14 -2.02 -8.85 9.12
CA ALA A 14 -0.91 -9.40 8.34
C ALA A 14 -0.26 -8.34 7.42
N LEU A 15 -1.08 -7.46 6.81
CA LEU A 15 -0.57 -6.36 5.99
C LEU A 15 0.13 -5.29 6.83
N GLU A 16 -0.37 -4.99 8.03
CA GLU A 16 0.28 -4.07 8.96
C GLU A 16 1.64 -4.60 9.44
N ASP A 17 1.72 -5.89 9.76
CA ASP A 17 2.97 -6.53 10.14
C ASP A 17 3.96 -6.56 8.97
N LEU A 18 3.48 -6.83 7.74
CA LEU A 18 4.29 -6.72 6.54
C LEU A 18 4.86 -5.30 6.38
N TYR A 19 4.01 -4.28 6.51
CA TYR A 19 4.42 -2.88 6.43
C TYR A 19 5.55 -2.56 7.44
N LYS A 20 5.37 -2.90 8.71
CA LYS A 20 6.38 -2.69 9.76
C LYS A 20 7.69 -3.42 9.47
N ASN A 21 7.61 -4.63 8.92
CA ASN A 21 8.81 -5.42 8.57
C ASN A 21 9.56 -4.85 7.37
N LEU A 22 8.86 -4.29 6.38
CA LEU A 22 9.48 -3.60 5.24
C LEU A 22 10.14 -2.29 5.68
N GLN A 23 9.49 -1.51 6.55
CA GLN A 23 10.07 -0.27 7.10
C GLN A 23 11.39 -0.52 7.85
N LYS A 24 11.51 -1.60 8.63
CA LYS A 24 12.76 -1.97 9.31
C LYS A 24 13.92 -2.25 8.36
N ARG A 25 13.61 -2.52 7.09
CA ARG A 25 14.57 -2.78 6.02
C ARG A 25 14.73 -1.60 5.08
N GLU A 26 14.16 -0.44 5.44
CA GLU A 26 14.15 0.77 4.61
C GLU A 26 13.48 0.53 3.23
N ILE A 27 12.53 -0.41 3.17
CA ILE A 27 11.74 -0.70 1.97
C ILE A 27 10.36 -0.06 2.13
N GLU A 28 9.98 0.76 1.16
CA GLU A 28 8.65 1.37 1.12
C GLU A 28 7.61 0.42 0.51
N LEU A 29 6.47 0.29 1.19
CA LEU A 29 5.32 -0.43 0.69
C LEU A 29 4.37 0.53 -0.01
N ILE A 30 4.03 0.23 -1.27
CA ILE A 30 2.97 0.91 -2.01
C ILE A 30 1.90 -0.09 -2.46
N LEU A 31 0.66 0.36 -2.54
CA LEU A 31 -0.48 -0.45 -2.99
C LEU A 31 -0.95 0.04 -4.34
N SER A 32 -1.16 -0.87 -5.29
CA SER A 32 -1.69 -0.55 -6.62
C SER A 32 -3.04 -1.23 -6.87
N ASN A 33 -3.98 -0.51 -7.47
CA ASN A 33 -5.33 -0.95 -7.81
C ASN A 33 -6.08 -1.67 -6.68
N PRO A 34 -6.23 -1.09 -5.48
CA PRO A 34 -7.17 -1.62 -4.49
C PRO A 34 -8.61 -1.31 -4.92
N GLY A 35 -9.48 -2.31 -4.85
CA GLY A 35 -10.92 -2.10 -5.05
C GLY A 35 -11.52 -1.23 -3.95
N SER A 36 -12.68 -0.61 -4.22
CA SER A 36 -13.37 0.29 -3.26
C SER A 36 -13.61 -0.35 -1.89
N ILE A 37 -14.06 -1.61 -1.87
CA ILE A 37 -14.28 -2.39 -0.64
C ILE A 37 -12.98 -2.49 0.17
N ILE A 38 -11.85 -2.73 -0.50
CA ILE A 38 -10.56 -2.81 0.16
C ILE A 38 -10.14 -1.45 0.71
N ILE A 39 -10.28 -0.38 -0.06
CA ILE A 39 -9.96 0.98 0.39
C ILE A 39 -10.74 1.34 1.66
N GLU A 40 -12.04 1.05 1.68
CA GLU A 40 -12.90 1.30 2.84
C GLU A 40 -12.46 0.50 4.09
N LYS A 41 -12.10 -0.78 3.90
CA LYS A 41 -11.61 -1.64 4.99
C LYS A 41 -10.23 -1.21 5.51
N LEU A 42 -9.33 -0.77 4.62
CA LEU A 42 -8.02 -0.24 5.01
C LEU A 42 -8.14 1.12 5.73
N HIS A 43 -9.08 1.96 5.30
CA HIS A 43 -9.33 3.26 5.92
C HIS A 43 -9.97 3.10 7.31
N SER A 44 -10.98 2.22 7.44
CA SER A 44 -11.61 1.93 8.73
C SER A 44 -10.65 1.31 9.75
N SER A 45 -9.61 0.59 9.30
CA SER A 45 -8.54 0.08 10.16
C SER A 45 -7.40 1.06 10.44
N LYS A 46 -7.45 2.28 9.87
CA LYS A 46 -6.40 3.31 9.93
C LYS A 46 -5.06 2.88 9.32
N LEU A 47 -5.02 1.76 8.58
CA LEU A 47 -3.79 1.31 7.93
C LEU A 47 -3.38 2.26 6.79
N THR A 48 -4.34 2.93 6.15
CA THR A 48 -4.07 4.00 5.17
C THR A 48 -3.31 5.17 5.78
N ASP A 49 -3.55 5.49 7.05
CA ASP A 49 -2.89 6.61 7.74
C ASP A 49 -1.42 6.25 8.05
N HIS A 50 -1.16 4.97 8.33
CA HIS A 50 0.19 4.47 8.56
C HIS A 50 1.01 4.37 7.27
N ILE A 51 0.42 3.82 6.19
CA ILE A 51 1.06 3.70 4.87
C ILE A 51 1.21 5.07 4.20
N GLY A 52 0.25 5.97 4.44
CA GLY A 52 0.14 7.26 3.79
C GLY A 52 -0.62 7.17 2.46
N SER A 53 -1.60 8.05 2.27
CA SER A 53 -2.46 8.07 1.07
C SER A 53 -1.68 8.23 -0.24
N ASN A 54 -0.49 8.84 -0.18
CA ASN A 54 0.39 9.03 -1.33
C ASN A 54 1.09 7.73 -1.80
N HIS A 55 0.92 6.63 -1.08
CA HIS A 55 1.45 5.30 -1.41
C HIS A 55 0.35 4.33 -1.87
N ILE A 56 -0.85 4.85 -2.19
CA ILE A 56 -1.98 4.06 -2.69
C ILE A 56 -2.38 4.60 -4.06
N PHE A 57 -2.23 3.76 -5.08
CA PHE A 57 -2.39 4.14 -6.48
C PHE A 57 -3.54 3.38 -7.14
N LEU A 58 -4.28 4.05 -8.03
CA LEU A 58 -5.38 3.43 -8.76
C LEU A 58 -4.90 2.39 -9.77
N THR A 59 -3.74 2.62 -10.40
CA THR A 59 -3.20 1.71 -11.41
C THR A 59 -1.79 1.24 -11.08
N VAL A 60 -1.40 0.11 -11.67
CA VAL A 60 -0.01 -0.36 -11.61
C VAL A 60 0.92 0.63 -12.31
N ALA A 61 0.46 1.27 -13.39
CA ALA A 61 1.25 2.26 -14.13
C ALA A 61 1.65 3.44 -13.25
N ASP A 62 0.71 4.00 -12.47
CA ASP A 62 0.99 5.12 -11.56
C ASP A 62 1.96 4.71 -10.44
N ALA A 63 1.77 3.52 -9.87
CA ALA A 63 2.66 2.97 -8.85
C ALA A 63 4.10 2.79 -9.37
N VAL A 64 4.26 2.25 -10.59
CA VAL A 64 5.57 2.09 -11.23
C VAL A 64 6.19 3.44 -11.54
N HIS A 65 5.41 4.39 -12.07
CA HIS A 65 5.88 5.73 -12.35
C HIS A 65 6.43 6.40 -11.08
N PHE A 66 5.70 6.31 -9.97
CA PHE A 66 6.14 6.80 -8.66
C PHE A 66 7.48 6.18 -8.26
N CYS A 67 7.61 4.85 -8.28
CA CYS A 67 8.88 4.16 -7.94
C CYS A 67 10.05 4.63 -8.82
N THR A 68 9.84 4.73 -10.13
CA THR A 68 10.92 5.14 -11.05
C THR A 68 11.34 6.58 -10.83
N SER A 69 10.38 7.51 -10.69
CA SER A 69 10.67 8.91 -10.41
C SER A 69 11.41 9.12 -9.08
N LYS A 70 11.09 8.32 -8.07
CA LYS A 70 11.74 8.36 -6.76
C LYS A 70 13.15 7.81 -6.78
N SER A 71 13.39 6.69 -7.46
CA SER A 71 14.74 6.14 -7.64
C SER A 71 15.69 7.08 -8.39
N MET A 72 15.16 8.02 -9.17
CA MET A 72 15.93 9.05 -9.88
C MET A 72 16.20 10.31 -9.03
N GLN A 73 15.64 10.40 -7.83
CA GLN A 73 15.84 11.50 -6.87
C GLN A 73 16.76 11.13 -5.70
N GLU A 74 17.17 9.87 -5.57
CA GLU A 74 18.20 9.46 -4.61
C GLU A 74 19.61 9.71 -5.22
N PRO A 75 20.48 10.50 -4.57
CA PRO A 75 21.86 10.73 -5.02
C PRO A 75 22.79 9.53 -4.80
#